data_AF-A0A9R1JKH1-F1
#
_entry.id   AF-A0A9R1JKH1-F1
#
_cell.length_a   1.000
_cell.length_b   1.000
_cell.length_c   1.000
_cell.angle_alpha   90.00
_cell.angle_beta   90.00
_cell.angle_gamma   90.00
#
_symmetry.space_group_name_H-M   'P 1'
#
loop_
_entity.id
_entity.type
_entity.pdbx_description
1 polymer ?
#
loop_
_entity_poly.entity_id
_entity_poly.type
_entity_poly.pdbx_seq_one_letter_code
_entity_poly.pdbx_strand_id
1 'polypeptide(L)'
;MVKELTGGYKVQYHANGADKPPIEIDFTPPFARINMIKGLEDMADLNIPEEDLSTDDANEYLMEACARYDITCPLSHTTARLLDTLVGHFLEETCVNPTFIINHPVIMSPLAKSHRDEAWPGLTERFELFINKHEVCNAYTELNDPVVQRERFEEQLRDRQDGDDEAMAMDETFCTALEYGLPPTGGWGLGIDRLTMLLTDSQNIKEVLLFPAMKPQDS
;
A
#
# COMPACT_ATOMS: atom_id res chain seq x y z
N MET A 1 1.74 16.38 -16.05
CA MET A 1 3.10 15.90 -15.77
C MET A 1 3.63 14.95 -16.86
N VAL A 2 3.24 13.67 -16.96
CA VAL A 2 3.83 12.75 -17.98
C VAL A 2 3.76 13.31 -19.40
N LYS A 3 2.56 13.74 -19.84
CA LYS A 3 2.35 14.40 -21.13
C LYS A 3 3.21 15.64 -21.36
N GLU A 4 3.46 16.40 -20.30
CA GLU A 4 4.22 17.65 -20.36
C GLU A 4 5.72 17.39 -20.48
N LEU A 5 6.22 16.38 -19.77
CA LEU A 5 7.65 16.03 -19.75
C LEU A 5 8.07 15.16 -20.94
N THR A 6 7.21 14.25 -21.38
CA THR A 6 7.54 13.24 -22.42
C THR A 6 6.90 13.53 -23.78
N GLY A 7 6.00 14.51 -23.86
CA GLY A 7 5.24 14.84 -25.07
C GLY A 7 4.04 13.94 -25.35
N GLY A 8 3.78 12.91 -24.53
CA GLY A 8 2.67 11.97 -24.70
C GLY A 8 2.21 11.30 -23.40
N TYR A 9 1.14 10.50 -23.48
CA TYR A 9 0.68 9.70 -22.32
C TYR A 9 1.34 8.32 -22.24
N LYS A 10 2.06 7.90 -23.29
CA LYS A 10 2.66 6.57 -23.37
C LYS A 10 4.16 6.67 -23.17
N VAL A 11 4.69 5.87 -22.26
CA VAL A 11 6.12 5.80 -21.94
C VAL A 11 6.60 4.37 -22.15
N GLN A 12 7.79 4.21 -22.72
CA GLN A 12 8.46 2.92 -22.83
C GLN A 12 9.34 2.74 -21.60
N TYR A 13 9.22 1.60 -20.92
CA TYR A 13 9.95 1.30 -19.69
C TYR A 13 10.52 -0.11 -19.73
N HIS A 14 11.80 -0.26 -19.41
CA HIS A 14 12.47 -1.55 -19.34
C HIS A 14 12.29 -2.15 -17.95
N ALA A 15 11.16 -2.82 -17.71
CA ALA A 15 10.86 -3.39 -16.39
C ALA A 15 11.78 -4.55 -15.96
N ASN A 16 12.36 -5.28 -16.92
CA ASN A 16 13.00 -6.57 -16.67
C ASN A 16 14.51 -6.62 -16.99
N GLY A 17 15.17 -5.46 -17.07
CA GLY A 17 16.56 -5.32 -17.55
C GLY A 17 16.63 -4.54 -18.85
N ALA A 18 17.70 -3.73 -19.01
CA ALA A 18 17.93 -2.92 -20.21
C ALA A 18 18.09 -3.77 -21.49
N ASP A 19 18.46 -5.05 -21.34
CA ASP A 19 18.66 -5.99 -22.44
C ASP A 19 17.36 -6.66 -22.93
N LYS A 20 16.23 -6.45 -22.25
CA LYS A 20 14.93 -7.04 -22.60
C LYS A 20 14.05 -6.01 -23.32
N PRO A 21 13.02 -6.43 -24.07
CA PRO A 21 12.13 -5.46 -24.72
C PRO A 21 11.43 -4.57 -23.68
N PRO A 22 11.27 -3.27 -23.96
CA PRO A 22 10.51 -2.37 -23.10
C PRO A 22 9.02 -2.75 -23.11
N ILE A 23 8.36 -2.43 -22.01
CA ILE A 23 6.92 -2.43 -21.90
C ILE A 23 6.39 -1.02 -22.16
N GLU A 24 5.18 -0.93 -22.72
CA GLU A 24 4.48 0.34 -22.85
C GLU A 24 3.60 0.57 -21.61
N ILE A 25 3.79 1.71 -20.94
CA ILE A 25 2.95 2.17 -19.84
C ILE A 25 2.09 3.32 -20.35
N ASP A 26 0.77 3.16 -20.28
CA ASP A 26 -0.20 4.16 -20.72
C ASP A 26 -0.77 4.96 -19.53
N PHE A 27 -0.42 6.24 -19.46
CA PHE A 27 -0.89 7.20 -18.47
C PHE A 27 -2.14 7.98 -18.91
N THR A 28 -2.89 7.48 -19.89
CA THR A 28 -4.15 8.11 -20.31
C THR A 28 -5.23 7.93 -19.23
N PRO A 29 -5.80 9.00 -18.65
CA PRO A 29 -6.88 8.89 -17.67
C PRO A 29 -8.21 8.51 -18.34
N PRO A 30 -9.17 7.90 -17.61
CA PRO A 30 -9.12 7.54 -16.19
C PRO A 30 -8.31 6.26 -15.93
N PHE A 31 -7.60 6.23 -14.81
CA PHE A 31 -6.85 5.05 -14.37
C PHE A 31 -7.78 3.95 -13.87
N ALA A 32 -7.33 2.70 -14.02
CA ALA A 32 -8.06 1.54 -13.51
C ALA A 32 -8.21 1.63 -11.99
N ARG A 33 -9.29 1.06 -11.47
CA ARG A 33 -9.57 1.02 -10.02
C ARG A 33 -9.96 -0.39 -9.64
N ILE A 34 -9.27 -0.94 -8.64
CA ILE A 34 -9.47 -2.29 -8.13
C ILE A 34 -9.73 -2.18 -6.63
N ASN A 35 -10.83 -2.74 -6.15
CA ASN A 35 -11.07 -2.84 -4.71
C ASN A 35 -10.16 -3.96 -4.17
N MET A 36 -9.40 -3.69 -3.11
CA MET A 36 -8.39 -4.59 -2.58
C MET A 36 -8.94 -5.98 -2.25
N ILE A 37 -9.97 -6.07 -1.40
CA ILE A 37 -10.50 -7.36 -0.95
C ILE A 37 -11.13 -8.11 -2.12
N LYS A 38 -12.07 -7.46 -2.82
CA LYS A 38 -12.75 -8.09 -3.96
C LYS A 38 -11.79 -8.52 -5.07
N GLY A 39 -10.79 -7.69 -5.37
CA GLY A 39 -9.77 -8.01 -6.36
C GLY A 39 -8.96 -9.23 -5.94
N LEU A 40 -8.62 -9.34 -4.65
CA LEU A 40 -7.90 -10.49 -4.12
C LEU A 40 -8.76 -11.76 -4.18
N GLU A 41 -10.05 -11.67 -3.84
CA GLU A 41 -11.00 -12.78 -3.97
C GLU A 41 -11.14 -13.27 -5.41
N ASP A 42 -11.35 -12.33 -6.35
CA ASP A 42 -11.53 -12.63 -7.78
C ASP A 42 -10.26 -13.28 -8.38
N MET A 43 -9.07 -12.87 -7.93
CA MET A 43 -7.79 -13.34 -8.48
C MET A 43 -7.26 -14.61 -7.81
N ALA A 44 -7.49 -14.76 -6.52
CA ALA A 44 -6.95 -15.86 -5.71
C ALA A 44 -8.00 -16.93 -5.38
N ASP A 45 -9.25 -16.82 -5.88
CA ASP A 45 -10.36 -17.73 -5.57
C ASP A 45 -10.49 -17.94 -4.04
N LEU A 46 -10.35 -16.83 -3.32
CA LEU A 46 -10.47 -16.75 -1.86
C LEU A 46 -11.83 -16.16 -1.49
N ASN A 47 -12.29 -16.49 -0.30
CA ASN A 47 -13.51 -15.91 0.28
C ASN A 47 -13.11 -15.32 1.63
N ILE A 48 -12.69 -14.06 1.61
CA ILE A 48 -12.09 -13.40 2.77
C ILE A 48 -13.25 -12.93 3.65
N PRO A 49 -13.25 -13.23 4.96
CA PRO A 49 -14.32 -12.77 5.84
C PRO A 49 -14.44 -11.24 5.83
N GLU A 50 -15.57 -10.72 5.36
CA GLU A 50 -15.81 -9.26 5.21
C GLU A 50 -16.07 -8.56 6.56
N GLU A 51 -16.49 -9.28 7.60
CA GLU A 51 -17.02 -8.66 8.82
C GLU A 51 -15.94 -8.24 9.83
N ASP A 52 -14.92 -9.08 10.05
CA ASP A 52 -13.86 -8.77 11.02
C ASP A 52 -12.53 -9.48 10.74
N LEU A 53 -11.60 -8.72 10.15
CA LEU A 53 -10.22 -9.16 9.86
C LEU A 53 -9.32 -9.14 11.11
N SER A 54 -9.81 -8.69 12.28
CA SER A 54 -9.06 -8.69 13.53
C SER A 54 -9.16 -10.02 14.31
N THR A 55 -9.95 -10.98 13.82
CA THR A 55 -10.14 -12.29 14.46
C THR A 55 -9.01 -13.27 14.17
N ASP A 56 -8.72 -14.14 15.15
CA ASP A 56 -7.75 -15.23 14.99
C ASP A 56 -8.13 -16.17 13.83
N ASP A 57 -9.43 -16.44 13.63
CA ASP A 57 -9.94 -17.26 12.53
C ASP A 57 -9.61 -16.64 11.15
N ALA A 58 -9.73 -15.32 11.01
CA ALA A 58 -9.36 -14.62 9.78
C ALA A 58 -7.85 -14.66 9.55
N ASN A 59 -7.05 -14.57 10.62
CA ASN A 59 -5.60 -14.71 10.55
C ASN A 59 -5.18 -16.11 10.07
N GLU A 60 -5.74 -17.17 10.67
CA GLU A 60 -5.47 -18.55 10.29
C GLU A 60 -5.87 -18.81 8.83
N TYR A 61 -7.04 -18.32 8.39
CA TYR A 61 -7.48 -18.44 7.01
C TYR A 61 -6.49 -17.81 6.01
N LEU A 62 -6.00 -16.61 6.29
CA LEU A 62 -5.03 -15.92 5.44
C LEU A 62 -3.66 -16.62 5.47
N MET A 63 -3.27 -17.19 6.61
CA MET A 63 -2.06 -17.98 6.73
C MET A 63 -2.13 -19.26 5.87
N GLU A 64 -3.27 -19.97 5.91
CA GLU A 64 -3.53 -21.11 5.04
C GLU A 64 -3.56 -20.72 3.56
N ALA A 65 -4.11 -19.54 3.22
CA ALA A 65 -4.09 -19.02 1.86
C ALA A 65 -2.66 -18.76 1.38
N CYS A 66 -1.82 -18.11 2.19
CA CYS A 66 -0.39 -17.93 1.88
C CYS A 66 0.31 -19.28 1.68
N ALA A 67 0.06 -20.26 2.55
CA ALA A 67 0.65 -21.60 2.43
C ALA A 67 0.17 -22.35 1.17
N ARG A 68 -1.10 -22.20 0.78
CA ARG A 68 -1.68 -22.79 -0.44
C ARG A 68 -0.97 -22.31 -1.71
N TYR A 69 -0.55 -21.05 -1.72
CA TYR A 69 0.10 -20.41 -2.86
C TYR A 69 1.64 -20.38 -2.76
N ASP A 70 2.22 -21.06 -1.77
CA ASP A 70 3.67 -21.10 -1.51
C ASP A 70 4.28 -19.69 -1.31
N ILE A 71 3.50 -18.79 -0.70
CA ILE A 71 3.90 -17.42 -0.43
C ILE A 71 4.57 -17.38 0.95
N THR A 72 5.85 -17.00 0.98
CA THR A 72 6.62 -16.90 2.23
C THR A 72 6.41 -15.55 2.88
N CYS A 73 5.84 -15.51 4.09
CA CYS A 73 5.79 -14.31 4.93
C CYS A 73 7.05 -14.27 5.81
N PRO A 74 7.98 -13.31 5.62
CA PRO A 74 9.32 -13.40 6.21
C PRO A 74 9.36 -13.13 7.72
N LEU A 75 8.41 -12.38 8.29
CA LEU A 75 8.35 -12.00 9.70
C LEU A 75 6.89 -11.74 10.11
N SER A 76 6.55 -11.98 11.39
CA SER A 76 5.24 -11.83 12.06
C SER A 76 3.99 -12.12 11.20
N HIS A 77 3.25 -13.18 11.54
CA HIS A 77 2.01 -13.53 10.82
C HIS A 77 0.82 -12.67 11.25
N THR A 78 0.98 -11.35 11.36
CA THR A 78 -0.17 -10.45 11.60
C THR A 78 -1.06 -10.43 10.37
N THR A 79 -2.37 -10.25 10.58
CA THR A 79 -3.36 -10.27 9.48
C THR A 79 -3.03 -9.21 8.42
N ALA A 80 -2.59 -8.02 8.84
CA ALA A 80 -2.19 -6.95 7.93
C ALA A 80 -1.04 -7.36 6.99
N ARG A 81 0.00 -8.05 7.52
CA ARG A 81 1.15 -8.49 6.72
C ARG A 81 0.82 -9.64 5.78
N LEU A 82 -0.04 -10.57 6.22
CA LEU A 82 -0.52 -11.64 5.36
C LEU A 82 -1.31 -11.07 4.18
N LEU A 83 -2.19 -10.10 4.42
CA LEU A 83 -2.93 -9.39 3.37
C LEU A 83 -1.98 -8.63 2.43
N ASP A 84 -1.03 -7.87 2.97
CA ASP A 84 -0.02 -7.15 2.19
C ASP A 84 0.74 -8.09 1.25
N THR A 85 1.20 -9.24 1.77
CA THR A 85 1.94 -10.22 0.97
C THR A 85 1.09 -10.85 -0.13
N LEU A 86 -0.19 -11.15 0.15
CA LEU A 86 -1.15 -11.67 -0.83
C LEU A 86 -1.45 -10.63 -1.93
N VAL A 87 -1.67 -9.37 -1.53
CA VAL A 87 -1.89 -8.25 -2.45
C VAL A 87 -0.68 -8.06 -3.36
N GLY A 88 0.53 -8.07 -2.79
CA GLY A 88 1.78 -7.99 -3.54
C GLY A 88 1.88 -9.08 -4.61
N HIS A 89 1.51 -10.31 -4.26
CA HIS A 89 1.59 -11.44 -5.19
C HIS A 89 0.52 -11.42 -6.27
N PHE A 90 -0.73 -11.11 -5.93
CA PHE A 90 -1.87 -11.27 -6.85
C PHE A 90 -2.30 -9.98 -7.55
N LEU A 91 -2.25 -8.84 -6.87
CA LEU A 91 -2.77 -7.57 -7.38
C LEU A 91 -1.67 -6.70 -7.95
N GLU A 92 -0.58 -6.48 -7.20
CA GLU A 92 0.49 -5.57 -7.63
C GLU A 92 1.16 -6.05 -8.91
N GLU A 93 1.38 -7.36 -9.04
CA GLU A 93 1.94 -7.99 -10.24
C GLU A 93 1.13 -7.73 -11.52
N THR A 94 -0.17 -7.46 -11.39
CA THR A 94 -1.05 -7.15 -12.53
C THR A 94 -1.04 -5.67 -12.92
N CYS A 95 -0.56 -4.79 -12.03
CA CYS A 95 -0.61 -3.35 -12.18
C CYS A 95 0.52 -2.82 -13.06
N VAL A 96 0.47 -3.12 -14.37
CA VAL A 96 1.42 -2.59 -15.36
C VAL A 96 1.15 -1.11 -15.64
N ASN A 97 -0.09 -0.80 -16.01
CA ASN A 97 -0.55 0.58 -16.19
C ASN A 97 -0.93 1.20 -14.83
N PRO A 98 -0.98 2.54 -14.74
CA PRO A 98 -1.42 3.24 -13.54
C PRO A 98 -2.78 2.71 -13.06
N THR A 99 -2.77 2.09 -11.90
CA THR A 99 -3.94 1.41 -11.33
C THR A 99 -4.07 1.80 -9.86
N PHE A 100 -5.26 2.25 -9.49
CA PHE A 100 -5.60 2.51 -8.09
C PHE A 100 -6.09 1.23 -7.44
N ILE A 101 -5.37 0.77 -6.42
CA ILE A 101 -5.92 -0.20 -5.46
C ILE A 101 -6.61 0.63 -4.37
N ILE A 102 -7.90 0.38 -4.14
CA ILE A 102 -8.75 1.18 -3.27
C ILE A 102 -9.38 0.34 -2.16
N ASN A 103 -9.86 1.01 -1.12
CA ASN A 103 -10.64 0.44 -0.01
C ASN A 103 -9.85 -0.58 0.82
N HIS A 104 -8.65 -0.18 1.26
CA HIS A 104 -7.84 -1.01 2.14
C HIS A 104 -8.54 -1.26 3.49
N PRO A 105 -8.38 -2.46 4.08
CA PRO A 105 -8.84 -2.75 5.44
C PRO A 105 -8.29 -1.78 6.49
N VAL A 106 -9.08 -1.57 7.55
CA VAL A 106 -8.72 -0.75 8.72
C VAL A 106 -7.44 -1.25 9.39
N ILE A 107 -7.29 -2.58 9.50
CA ILE A 107 -6.12 -3.22 10.12
C ILE A 107 -4.80 -2.89 9.40
N MET A 108 -4.84 -2.55 8.10
CA MET A 108 -3.67 -2.12 7.33
C MET A 108 -3.48 -0.60 7.33
N SER A 109 -4.41 0.15 7.88
CA SER A 109 -4.55 1.59 7.63
C SER A 109 -4.89 2.35 8.93
N PRO A 110 -3.98 2.38 9.93
CA PRO A 110 -4.27 2.90 11.27
C PRO A 110 -4.62 4.40 11.27
N LEU A 111 -4.15 5.17 10.29
CA LEU A 111 -4.41 6.62 10.17
C LEU A 111 -5.54 6.95 9.19
N ALA A 112 -6.04 5.98 8.42
CA ALA A 112 -7.05 6.23 7.40
C ALA A 112 -8.46 6.15 7.98
N LYS A 113 -9.32 7.10 7.63
CA LYS A 113 -10.70 7.13 8.08
C LYS A 113 -11.46 5.91 7.57
N SER A 114 -12.30 5.34 8.44
CA SER A 114 -13.21 4.24 8.07
C SER A 114 -14.11 4.65 6.90
N HIS A 115 -14.44 3.67 6.07
CA HIS A 115 -15.24 3.89 4.88
C HIS A 115 -16.64 4.41 5.24
N ARG A 116 -17.16 5.40 4.49
CA ARG A 116 -18.48 6.00 4.77
C ARG A 116 -19.68 5.13 4.40
N ASP A 117 -19.47 4.16 3.51
CA ASP A 117 -20.51 3.27 3.00
C ASP A 117 -20.63 2.05 3.89
N GLU A 118 -21.83 1.81 4.41
CA GLU A 118 -22.17 0.66 5.25
C GLU A 118 -22.00 -0.67 4.50
N ALA A 119 -21.99 -0.65 3.17
CA ALA A 119 -21.72 -1.83 2.35
C ALA A 119 -20.27 -2.33 2.47
N TRP A 120 -19.35 -1.52 3.01
CA TRP A 120 -17.92 -1.85 3.16
C TRP A 120 -17.46 -1.67 4.61
N PRO A 121 -18.04 -2.44 5.57
CA PRO A 121 -17.60 -2.41 6.96
C PRO A 121 -16.14 -2.86 7.07
N GLY A 122 -15.39 -2.30 8.02
CA GLY A 122 -13.99 -2.67 8.23
C GLY A 122 -13.00 -2.19 7.15
N LEU A 123 -13.44 -1.48 6.11
CA LEU A 123 -12.58 -0.86 5.11
C LEU A 123 -12.34 0.64 5.40
N THR A 124 -11.38 1.24 4.71
CA THR A 124 -11.01 2.65 4.83
C THR A 124 -11.12 3.39 3.50
N GLU A 125 -11.24 4.72 3.57
CA GLU A 125 -11.17 5.57 2.38
C GLU A 125 -9.71 5.80 1.95
N ARG A 126 -9.01 4.71 1.61
CA ARG A 126 -7.61 4.71 1.17
C ARG A 126 -7.49 4.27 -0.28
N PHE A 127 -6.50 4.83 -0.97
CA PHE A 127 -6.02 4.30 -2.23
C PHE A 127 -4.50 4.34 -2.33
N GLU A 128 -3.98 3.40 -3.11
CA GLU A 128 -2.60 3.37 -3.54
C GLU A 128 -2.56 3.35 -5.06
N LEU A 129 -1.62 4.10 -5.65
CA LEU A 129 -1.39 4.08 -7.10
C LEU A 129 -0.20 3.18 -7.39
N PHE A 130 -0.45 2.11 -8.13
CA PHE A 130 0.58 1.22 -8.64
C PHE A 130 0.87 1.51 -10.10
N ILE A 131 2.16 1.55 -10.46
CA ILE A 131 2.64 1.69 -11.84
C ILE A 131 3.80 0.72 -12.01
N ASN A 132 3.73 -0.14 -13.03
CA ASN A 132 4.70 -1.21 -13.26
C ASN A 132 5.01 -2.00 -11.97
N LYS A 133 3.96 -2.49 -11.28
CA LYS A 133 4.07 -3.32 -10.07
C LYS A 133 4.74 -2.64 -8.87
N HIS A 134 4.93 -1.32 -8.93
CA HIS A 134 5.49 -0.55 -7.85
C HIS A 134 4.48 0.48 -7.38
N GLU A 135 4.28 0.55 -6.08
CA GLU A 135 3.52 1.60 -5.43
C GLU A 135 4.23 2.95 -5.66
N VAL A 136 3.52 3.95 -6.15
CA VAL A 136 4.05 5.30 -6.43
C VAL A 136 3.41 6.34 -5.52
N CYS A 137 2.18 6.10 -5.08
CA CYS A 137 1.43 7.00 -4.23
C CYS A 137 0.60 6.23 -3.22
N ASN A 138 0.46 6.79 -2.02
CA ASN A 138 -0.49 6.38 -1.00
C ASN A 138 -1.28 7.60 -0.52
N ALA A 139 -2.59 7.47 -0.38
CA ALA A 139 -3.47 8.56 -0.04
C ALA A 139 -4.73 8.04 0.64
N TYR A 140 -5.29 8.84 1.55
CA TYR A 140 -6.48 8.46 2.29
C TYR A 140 -7.21 9.68 2.85
N THR A 141 -8.50 9.52 3.12
CA THR A 141 -9.20 10.45 4.01
C THR A 141 -8.62 10.30 5.40
N GLU A 142 -8.18 11.42 6.00
CA GLU A 142 -7.52 11.43 7.31
C GLU A 142 -8.50 11.06 8.42
N LEU A 143 -8.08 10.17 9.32
CA LEU A 143 -8.81 9.91 10.55
C LEU A 143 -8.72 11.15 11.45
N ASN A 144 -9.85 11.78 11.66
CA ASN A 144 -9.95 13.02 12.44
C ASN A 144 -10.71 12.85 13.76
N ASP A 145 -11.02 11.62 14.16
CA ASP A 145 -11.61 11.29 15.46
C ASP A 145 -10.50 10.91 16.46
N PRO A 146 -10.25 11.71 17.50
CA PRO A 146 -9.17 11.45 18.45
C PRO A 146 -9.38 10.20 19.31
N VAL A 147 -10.62 9.77 19.54
CA VAL A 147 -10.90 8.57 20.35
C VAL A 147 -10.54 7.34 19.55
N VAL A 148 -11.04 7.25 18.32
CA VAL A 148 -10.73 6.13 17.40
C VAL A 148 -9.24 6.09 17.07
N GLN A 149 -8.59 7.26 16.91
CA GLN A 149 -7.16 7.30 16.64
C GLN A 149 -6.33 6.74 17.80
N ARG A 150 -6.72 6.99 19.05
CA ARG A 150 -6.07 6.40 20.24
C ARG A 150 -6.25 4.90 20.29
N GLU A 151 -7.47 4.41 20.08
CA GLU A 151 -7.77 2.96 20.06
C GLU A 151 -6.86 2.24 19.04
N ARG A 152 -6.70 2.80 17.85
CA ARG A 152 -5.80 2.25 16.83
C ARG A 152 -4.32 2.31 17.19
N PHE A 153 -3.88 3.35 17.90
CA PHE A 153 -2.50 3.39 18.42
C PHE A 153 -2.27 2.37 19.54
N GLU A 154 -3.27 2.11 20.38
CA GLU A 154 -3.19 1.06 21.38
C GLU A 154 -3.11 -0.33 20.74
N GLU A 155 -3.84 -0.58 19.66
CA GLU A 155 -3.74 -1.81 18.86
C GLU A 155 -2.36 -1.96 18.23
N GLN A 156 -1.84 -0.94 17.56
CA GLN A 156 -0.48 -0.95 16.99
C GLN A 156 0.60 -1.15 18.06
N LEU A 157 0.38 -0.64 19.27
CA LEU A 157 1.30 -0.85 20.39
C LEU A 157 1.29 -2.33 20.85
N ARG A 158 0.16 -3.03 20.76
CA ARG A 158 0.08 -4.47 21.03
C ARG A 158 0.81 -5.26 19.94
N ASP A 159 0.58 -4.95 18.66
CA ASP A 159 1.29 -5.57 17.54
C ASP A 159 2.82 -5.43 17.69
N ARG A 160 3.28 -4.25 18.15
CA ARG A 160 4.69 -4.00 18.44
C ARG A 160 5.23 -4.86 19.59
N GLN A 161 4.43 -5.08 20.64
CA GLN A 161 4.82 -5.96 21.75
C GLN A 161 4.90 -7.43 21.30
N ASP A 162 4.10 -7.81 20.32
CA ASP A 162 4.09 -9.13 19.70
C ASP A 162 5.19 -9.32 18.63
N GLY A 163 6.06 -8.33 18.46
CA GLY A 163 7.28 -8.42 17.65
C GLY A 163 7.21 -7.75 16.29
N ASP A 164 6.21 -6.90 16.03
CA ASP A 164 6.18 -6.05 14.83
C ASP A 164 7.03 -4.78 15.03
N ASP A 165 8.29 -4.82 14.57
CA ASP A 165 9.22 -3.69 14.65
C ASP A 165 8.80 -2.48 13.80
N GLU A 166 7.88 -2.65 12.84
CA GLU A 166 7.38 -1.59 11.95
C GLU A 166 6.10 -0.90 12.47
N ALA A 167 5.48 -1.46 13.52
CA ALA A 167 4.27 -0.92 14.11
C ALA A 167 4.50 0.46 14.76
N MET A 168 3.50 1.33 14.63
CA MET A 168 3.61 2.73 15.06
C MET A 168 3.68 2.87 16.59
N ALA A 169 4.46 3.83 17.07
CA ALA A 169 4.43 4.22 18.47
C ALA A 169 3.22 5.14 18.76
N MET A 170 2.65 5.02 19.96
CA MET A 170 1.59 5.93 20.40
C MET A 170 2.12 7.36 20.54
N ASP A 171 1.49 8.31 19.84
CA ASP A 171 1.78 9.74 19.94
C ASP A 171 0.60 10.49 20.57
N GLU A 172 0.70 10.72 21.88
CA GLU A 172 -0.29 11.48 22.64
C GLU A 172 -0.35 12.96 22.24
N THR A 173 0.75 13.53 21.72
CA THR A 173 0.75 14.93 21.28
C THR A 173 -0.07 15.07 20.00
N PHE A 174 0.05 14.11 19.08
CA PHE A 174 -0.79 14.03 17.89
C PHE A 174 -2.27 13.82 18.26
N CYS A 175 -2.58 12.91 19.18
CA CYS A 175 -3.97 12.69 19.63
C CYS A 175 -4.55 13.94 20.29
N THR A 176 -3.77 14.62 21.14
CA THR A 176 -4.16 15.90 21.75
C THR A 176 -4.43 16.96 20.68
N ALA A 177 -3.63 17.02 19.60
CA ALA A 177 -3.86 17.95 18.51
C ALA A 177 -5.17 17.67 17.76
N LEU A 178 -5.54 16.39 17.56
CA LEU A 178 -6.81 16.01 16.97
C LEU A 178 -8.02 16.46 17.81
N GLU A 179 -7.90 16.51 19.14
CA GLU A 179 -8.96 16.99 20.04
C GLU A 179 -9.27 18.47 19.90
N TYR A 180 -8.32 19.29 19.42
CA TYR A 180 -8.58 20.69 19.07
C TYR A 180 -9.43 20.83 17.80
N GLY A 181 -9.63 19.74 17.06
CA GLY A 181 -10.49 19.66 15.89
C GLY A 181 -9.71 19.74 14.58
N LEU A 182 -9.41 18.58 14.01
CA LEU A 182 -8.95 18.46 12.62
C LEU A 182 -10.17 18.47 11.67
N PRO A 183 -10.27 19.44 10.73
CA PRO A 183 -11.31 19.43 9.71
C PRO A 183 -11.27 18.15 8.84
N PRO A 184 -12.37 17.79 8.16
CA PRO A 184 -12.35 16.71 7.16
C PRO A 184 -11.26 16.98 6.12
N THR A 185 -10.23 16.13 6.10
CA THR A 185 -8.99 16.32 5.34
C THR A 185 -8.67 15.05 4.56
N GLY A 186 -7.98 15.20 3.41
CA GLY A 186 -7.40 14.07 2.68
C GLY A 186 -5.89 14.25 2.58
N GLY A 187 -5.14 13.22 2.94
CA GLY A 187 -3.70 13.14 2.82
C GLY A 187 -3.27 12.49 1.52
N TRP A 188 -2.07 12.82 1.08
CA TRP A 188 -1.48 12.26 -0.14
C TRP A 188 0.04 12.30 -0.05
N GLY A 189 0.66 11.17 -0.34
CA GLY A 189 2.11 11.01 -0.43
C GLY A 189 2.50 10.39 -1.77
N LEU A 190 3.62 10.84 -2.33
CA LEU A 190 4.17 10.35 -3.60
C LEU A 190 5.66 10.10 -3.47
N GLY A 191 6.08 8.91 -3.87
CA GLY A 191 7.49 8.56 -4.00
C GLY A 191 8.11 9.26 -5.19
N ILE A 192 8.74 10.42 -4.98
CA ILE A 192 9.40 11.19 -6.03
C ILE A 192 10.51 10.38 -6.71
N ASP A 193 11.28 9.60 -5.96
CA ASP A 193 12.34 8.75 -6.50
C ASP A 193 11.77 7.68 -7.43
N ARG A 194 10.72 6.97 -7.00
CA ARG A 194 10.03 5.95 -7.81
C ARG A 194 9.42 6.55 -9.08
N LEU A 195 8.78 7.72 -8.95
CA LEU A 195 8.25 8.44 -10.11
C LEU A 195 9.36 8.85 -11.08
N THR A 196 10.48 9.35 -10.56
CA THR A 196 11.64 9.75 -11.37
C THR A 196 12.20 8.54 -12.11
N MET A 197 12.37 7.41 -11.41
CA MET A 197 12.82 6.15 -11.99
C MET A 197 11.96 5.71 -13.17
N LEU A 198 10.64 5.80 -13.06
CA LEU A 198 9.70 5.47 -14.15
C LEU A 198 9.86 6.41 -15.36
N LEU A 199 10.08 7.71 -15.11
CA LEU A 199 10.22 8.72 -16.17
C LEU A 199 11.59 8.71 -16.84
N THR A 200 12.62 8.23 -16.15
CA THR A 200 14.01 8.15 -16.64
C THR A 200 14.41 6.75 -17.07
N ASP A 201 13.46 5.81 -17.13
CA ASP A 201 13.71 4.42 -17.51
C ASP A 201 14.82 3.76 -16.66
N SER A 202 14.81 4.07 -15.36
CA SER A 202 15.82 3.61 -14.40
C SER A 202 15.23 2.50 -13.53
N GLN A 203 15.91 1.35 -13.47
CA GLN A 203 15.50 0.20 -12.65
C GLN A 203 16.05 0.26 -11.22
N ASN A 204 17.05 1.10 -10.97
CA ASN A 204 17.71 1.22 -9.68
C ASN A 204 17.55 2.65 -9.13
N ILE A 205 17.10 2.78 -7.89
CA ILE A 205 16.93 4.06 -7.21
C ILE A 205 18.24 4.86 -7.14
N LYS A 206 19.39 4.19 -7.17
CA LYS A 206 20.71 4.85 -7.17
C LYS A 206 20.97 5.69 -8.42
N GLU A 207 20.29 5.41 -9.53
CA GLU A 207 20.44 6.18 -10.78
C GLU A 207 19.75 7.55 -10.70
N VAL A 208 18.76 7.69 -9.82
CA VAL A 208 18.00 8.95 -9.64
C VAL A 208 18.45 9.75 -8.41
N LEU A 209 19.39 9.20 -7.64
CA LEU A 209 19.98 9.85 -6.47
C LEU A 209 21.40 10.31 -6.79
N LEU A 210 21.69 11.61 -6.64
CA LEU A 210 23.03 12.16 -6.93
C LEU A 210 24.14 11.53 -6.07
N PHE A 211 23.84 11.24 -4.81
CA PHE A 211 24.77 10.63 -3.85
C PHE A 211 24.04 9.54 -3.04
N PRO A 212 23.87 8.32 -3.60
CA PRO A 212 23.14 7.26 -2.92
C PRO A 212 23.94 6.73 -1.73
N ALA A 213 23.24 6.22 -0.71
CA ALA A 213 23.87 5.52 0.39
C ALA A 213 24.59 4.26 -0.11
N MET A 214 25.89 4.17 0.17
CA MET A 214 26.75 3.05 -0.20
C MET A 214 27.30 2.40 1.06
N LYS A 215 27.42 1.08 1.05
CA LYS A 215 28.16 0.37 2.11
C LYS A 215 29.61 0.86 2.08
N PRO A 216 30.20 1.28 3.22
CA PRO A 216 31.60 1.64 3.29
C PRO A 216 32.47 0.48 2.78
N GLN A 217 33.60 0.79 2.14
CA GLN A 217 34.61 -0.23 1.91
C GLN A 217 35.35 -0.49 3.23
N ASP A 218 35.40 -1.76 3.65
CA ASP A 218 36.24 -2.17 4.77
C ASP A 218 37.69 -1.77 4.46
N SER A 219 38.32 -1.02 5.36
CA SER A 219 39.72 -0.57 5.25
C SER A 219 40.67 -1.67 5.70
#